data_AF-A0A6I1GAW3-F1
#
_entry.id   AF-A0A6I1GAW3-F1
#
_cell.length_a   1.000
_cell.length_b   1.000
_cell.length_c   1.000
_cell.angle_alpha   90.00
_cell.angle_beta   90.00
_cell.angle_gamma   90.00
#
_symmetry.space_group_name_H-M   'P 1'
#
loop_
_entity.id
_entity.type
_entity.pdbx_description
1 polymer ?
#
loop_
_entity_poly.entity_id
_entity_poly.type
_entity_poly.pdbx_seq_one_letter_code
_entity_poly.pdbx_strand_id
1 'polypeptide(L)'
;MCSARTCIGSPPGVKFATSTHRTSWSLWFLTRSPTLFATSSPSLPSQRAPVTVTLDMRRIVMTRRLAALVVTSAVLAATGCVATEGPTPDKAGGTTRILTLASIDAVGGNGMSYGPQEFIDGLERESGGRLTAEVDLTTFGGNEADTEMRLVEAIAEGRVDGGWPSTRAFAGAGITGLEVVEAPLTITSYSAAAELVESPTADALLTRLDGTGVVGLGLAVGPLRRPMAADAPLLEPDDWSGLAIRSYASPVQDATIRALGATPVHVTYTWPEEVRAGRLHGLEFDVAQYRLNGMTTEAGRITGNVVLWPKVLVLSLSEQTWEALTDEQRGWVEAAAEHAVTASVEGRYDEDRVVQELCRAGATVHIAGDEQLDALADAVAPVLASLSTDPLLADLQRIGANHDPDILDAARCRPKVTYSKVAPSELTVPDTPSSLPDGTYRVEIDIEDIRASGLGPPAYSSTGIWTLTVSGTEYAIDCAPLRNPTGIDCAHAEELPDDFDYNPREVGVITGDDDVAYFHHDKATEAGLTDCDPQIAGGPLSCFPSSTNRVSWSLDGDELTFSDLVADEPALYYIVEPWRRIG
;
A
#
# COMPACT_ATOMS: atom_id res chain seq x y z
N MET A 1 16.07 -35.73 59.66
CA MET A 1 16.15 -35.66 58.18
C MET A 1 15.33 -36.82 57.63
N CYS A 2 14.14 -36.56 57.09
CA CYS A 2 13.18 -37.54 56.53
C CYS A 2 12.03 -36.78 55.80
N SER A 3 11.12 -37.49 55.12
CA SER A 3 10.10 -37.01 54.15
C SER A 3 10.71 -36.47 52.84
N ALA A 4 10.31 -36.86 51.61
CA ALA A 4 9.16 -37.63 51.07
C ALA A 4 7.79 -36.93 51.06
N ARG A 5 7.22 -36.74 49.84
CA ARG A 5 5.83 -36.36 49.44
C ARG A 5 5.85 -35.99 47.94
N THR A 6 4.82 -36.14 47.11
CA THR A 6 3.67 -37.10 47.03
C THR A 6 3.02 -36.96 45.64
N CYS A 7 2.45 -38.02 45.07
CA CYS A 7 1.67 -37.93 43.83
C CYS A 7 0.19 -37.58 44.10
N ILE A 8 -0.28 -36.43 43.62
CA ILE A 8 -1.68 -36.00 43.46
C ILE A 8 -1.67 -34.96 42.32
N GLY A 9 -2.60 -34.87 41.36
CA GLY A 9 -3.78 -35.67 41.03
C GLY A 9 -4.70 -34.87 40.09
N SER A 10 -5.32 -35.51 39.09
CA SER A 10 -5.99 -34.80 37.98
C SER A 10 -7.33 -34.14 38.36
N PRO A 11 -7.61 -32.88 37.94
CA PRO A 11 -8.94 -32.30 37.93
C PRO A 11 -9.71 -32.66 36.63
N PRO A 12 -11.05 -32.90 36.67
CA PRO A 12 -11.80 -33.34 35.50
C PRO A 12 -12.57 -32.21 34.76
N GLY A 13 -12.61 -32.31 33.43
CA GLY A 13 -13.77 -32.05 32.58
C GLY A 13 -14.53 -30.72 32.70
N VAL A 14 -14.16 -29.74 31.86
CA VAL A 14 -15.06 -28.64 31.46
C VAL A 14 -15.82 -29.05 30.19
N LYS A 15 -17.15 -29.22 30.30
CA LYS A 15 -18.02 -29.42 29.13
C LYS A 15 -18.43 -28.07 28.55
N PHE A 16 -17.95 -27.73 27.36
CA PHE A 16 -18.60 -26.70 26.54
C PHE A 16 -19.81 -27.30 25.82
N ALA A 17 -20.96 -26.65 25.96
CA ALA A 17 -22.21 -27.13 25.38
C ALA A 17 -22.38 -26.60 23.95
N THR A 18 -22.56 -27.52 22.99
CA THR A 18 -22.91 -27.19 21.61
C THR A 18 -24.33 -26.62 21.53
N SER A 19 -24.47 -25.31 21.35
CA SER A 19 -25.77 -24.67 21.12
C SER A 19 -26.14 -24.72 19.64
N THR A 20 -26.96 -25.71 19.26
CA THR A 20 -27.42 -25.88 17.88
C THR A 20 -28.67 -25.04 17.61
N HIS A 21 -28.54 -23.87 16.96
CA HIS A 21 -29.67 -23.18 16.36
C HIS A 21 -29.88 -23.60 14.90
N ARG A 22 -30.65 -24.69 14.70
CA ARG A 22 -31.34 -24.95 13.44
C ARG A 22 -32.60 -24.09 13.36
N THR A 23 -32.70 -23.24 12.34
CA THR A 23 -33.98 -22.66 11.89
C THR A 23 -34.37 -23.28 10.56
N SER A 24 -35.37 -24.18 10.60
CA SER A 24 -35.92 -24.81 9.41
C SER A 24 -36.88 -23.88 8.68
N TRP A 25 -36.71 -23.73 7.36
CA TRP A 25 -37.81 -23.43 6.45
C TRP A 25 -37.85 -24.49 5.35
N SER A 26 -39.05 -24.95 5.03
CA SER A 26 -39.29 -26.15 4.23
C SER A 26 -39.93 -25.79 2.89
N LEU A 27 -39.52 -26.51 1.84
CA LEU A 27 -40.19 -26.74 0.55
C LEU A 27 -40.97 -25.57 -0.09
N TRP A 28 -40.69 -25.34 -1.38
CA TRP A 28 -41.69 -25.65 -2.40
C TRP A 28 -41.01 -26.16 -3.68
N PHE A 29 -41.42 -27.33 -4.16
CA PHE A 29 -41.11 -27.78 -5.51
C PHE A 29 -42.00 -27.03 -6.51
N LEU A 30 -41.45 -26.67 -7.67
CA LEU A 30 -42.17 -26.81 -8.94
C LEU A 30 -41.18 -26.87 -10.12
N THR A 31 -41.52 -27.67 -11.13
CA THR A 31 -40.63 -28.05 -12.22
C THR A 31 -41.02 -27.36 -13.53
N ARG A 32 -40.02 -26.94 -14.32
CA ARG A 32 -39.88 -27.21 -15.78
C ARG A 32 -38.86 -26.30 -16.47
N SER A 33 -37.80 -26.94 -16.98
CA SER A 33 -37.29 -26.68 -18.34
C SER A 33 -38.15 -27.50 -19.34
N PRO A 34 -38.01 -27.40 -20.69
CA PRO A 34 -36.92 -26.73 -21.44
C PRO A 34 -37.36 -25.89 -22.67
N THR A 35 -36.36 -25.45 -23.43
CA THR A 35 -36.22 -25.53 -24.91
C THR A 35 -35.97 -24.17 -25.59
N LEU A 36 -34.86 -24.10 -26.33
CA LEU A 36 -34.54 -23.01 -27.26
C LEU A 36 -35.42 -23.08 -28.52
N PHE A 37 -35.68 -21.93 -29.15
CA PHE A 37 -35.64 -21.82 -30.61
C PHE A 37 -35.24 -20.40 -31.00
N ALA A 38 -34.36 -20.26 -31.99
CA ALA A 38 -33.91 -18.98 -32.52
C ALA A 38 -34.59 -18.70 -33.87
N THR A 39 -34.81 -17.41 -34.20
CA THR A 39 -34.91 -16.93 -35.59
C THR A 39 -34.74 -15.41 -35.72
N SER A 40 -33.84 -15.01 -36.62
CA SER A 40 -33.86 -13.81 -37.48
C SER A 40 -34.29 -12.43 -36.93
N SER A 41 -33.35 -11.49 -36.92
CA SER A 41 -33.62 -10.05 -37.08
C SER A 41 -34.31 -9.73 -38.42
N PRO A 42 -35.00 -8.59 -38.53
CA PRO A 42 -34.53 -7.58 -39.49
C PRO A 42 -34.43 -6.16 -38.91
N SER A 43 -33.85 -5.24 -39.69
CA SER A 43 -33.32 -3.95 -39.24
C SER A 43 -34.27 -2.74 -39.42
N LEU A 44 -34.27 -1.85 -38.41
CA LEU A 44 -34.34 -0.36 -38.51
C LEU A 44 -35.57 0.30 -39.21
N PRO A 45 -36.11 1.40 -38.65
CA PRO A 45 -35.43 2.70 -38.75
C PRO A 45 -35.46 3.57 -37.48
N SER A 46 -34.59 4.60 -37.49
CA SER A 46 -34.48 5.62 -36.45
C SER A 46 -35.60 6.67 -36.48
N GLN A 47 -36.06 7.13 -35.32
CA GLN A 47 -36.42 8.54 -35.10
C GLN A 47 -35.98 9.01 -33.69
N ARG A 48 -35.58 10.28 -33.59
CA ARG A 48 -35.30 10.96 -32.31
C ARG A 48 -36.56 11.72 -31.87
N ALA A 49 -36.92 11.64 -30.59
CA ALA A 49 -37.90 12.54 -29.95
C ALA A 49 -37.48 12.78 -28.48
N PRO A 50 -37.69 13.99 -27.92
CA PRO A 50 -37.24 14.33 -26.57
C PRO A 50 -38.20 13.80 -25.49
N VAL A 51 -37.63 13.45 -24.33
CA VAL A 51 -38.41 13.09 -23.14
C VAL A 51 -38.62 14.34 -22.27
N THR A 52 -39.84 14.85 -22.24
CA THR A 52 -40.26 15.92 -21.31
C THR A 52 -40.97 15.28 -20.11
N VAL A 53 -40.38 15.40 -18.91
CA VAL A 53 -40.99 14.89 -17.68
C VAL A 53 -41.81 16.00 -17.01
N THR A 54 -43.14 15.87 -17.04
CA THR A 54 -44.06 16.70 -16.24
C THR A 54 -44.57 15.92 -15.03
N LEU A 55 -44.30 16.40 -13.81
CA LEU A 55 -44.98 15.90 -12.61
C LEU A 55 -46.39 16.52 -12.50
N ASP A 56 -47.40 15.70 -12.22
CA ASP A 56 -48.75 16.14 -11.84
C ASP A 56 -48.97 15.96 -10.32
N MET A 57 -49.85 16.78 -9.74
CA MET A 57 -49.90 17.02 -8.29
C MET A 57 -51.32 17.30 -7.75
N ARG A 58 -52.02 16.24 -7.28
CA ARG A 58 -53.20 16.31 -6.39
C ARG A 58 -53.19 15.07 -5.45
N ARG A 59 -53.36 15.12 -4.12
CA ARG A 59 -54.23 15.87 -3.16
C ARG A 59 -55.56 15.18 -2.80
N ILE A 60 -55.58 14.54 -1.63
CA ILE A 60 -56.75 14.21 -0.75
C ILE A 60 -56.22 14.36 0.71
N VAL A 61 -56.77 15.07 1.71
CA VAL A 61 -58.06 15.71 2.07
C VAL A 61 -58.98 14.85 2.98
N MET A 62 -59.33 15.22 4.23
CA MET A 62 -58.99 16.41 5.04
C MET A 62 -58.12 16.03 6.29
N THR A 63 -58.39 16.23 7.59
CA THR A 63 -59.57 16.70 8.39
C THR A 63 -59.10 17.48 9.64
N ARG A 64 -59.91 18.43 10.12
CA ARG A 64 -59.61 19.42 11.19
C ARG A 64 -59.73 18.90 12.63
N ARG A 65 -59.06 19.58 13.57
CA ARG A 65 -59.72 20.24 14.74
C ARG A 65 -58.92 21.45 15.27
N LEU A 66 -59.63 22.39 15.90
CA LEU A 66 -59.11 23.58 16.62
C LEU A 66 -58.84 23.19 18.10
N ALA A 67 -58.21 23.98 18.99
CA ALA A 67 -58.22 25.45 19.14
C ALA A 67 -56.93 26.04 19.77
N ALA A 68 -57.00 27.28 20.28
CA ALA A 68 -55.88 28.15 20.63
C ALA A 68 -56.07 28.90 21.98
N LEU A 69 -55.20 29.89 22.25
CA LEU A 69 -55.16 30.85 23.40
C LEU A 69 -54.57 30.33 24.75
N VAL A 70 -53.95 31.15 25.65
CA VAL A 70 -53.13 32.39 25.50
C VAL A 70 -52.46 32.83 26.86
N VAL A 71 -51.24 33.39 26.82
CA VAL A 71 -50.65 34.47 27.71
C VAL A 71 -50.25 34.27 29.20
N THR A 72 -49.13 34.94 29.57
CA THR A 72 -48.54 35.35 30.90
C THR A 72 -48.18 34.30 31.97
N SER A 73 -46.94 34.18 32.48
CA SER A 73 -46.01 35.12 33.16
C SER A 73 -46.21 35.31 34.68
N ALA A 74 -45.09 35.25 35.44
CA ALA A 74 -44.92 35.52 36.89
C ALA A 74 -45.55 34.46 37.85
N VAL A 75 -45.10 34.24 39.09
CA VAL A 75 -44.66 35.14 40.18
C VAL A 75 -43.72 34.42 41.20
N LEU A 76 -42.64 35.10 41.65
CA LEU A 76 -41.85 34.99 42.93
C LEU A 76 -41.43 33.59 43.49
N ALA A 77 -40.68 33.48 44.60
CA ALA A 77 -39.38 34.07 45.00
C ALA A 77 -38.91 33.49 46.37
N ALA A 78 -37.58 33.41 46.57
CA ALA A 78 -36.85 33.37 47.84
C ALA A 78 -37.24 32.37 48.96
N THR A 79 -36.32 31.46 49.32
CA THR A 79 -35.63 31.44 50.64
C THR A 79 -34.57 30.33 50.73
N GLY A 80 -33.53 30.52 51.54
CA GLY A 80 -32.56 29.46 51.92
C GLY A 80 -31.11 29.74 51.56
N CYS A 81 -30.39 30.47 52.42
CA CYS A 81 -28.93 30.59 52.32
C CYS A 81 -28.25 29.41 53.02
N VAL A 82 -27.37 28.70 52.29
CA VAL A 82 -26.29 27.89 52.87
C VAL A 82 -25.03 28.26 52.11
N ALA A 83 -23.95 28.56 52.83
CA ALA A 83 -22.65 28.83 52.22
C ALA A 83 -21.92 27.50 51.98
N THR A 84 -21.76 27.15 50.70
CA THR A 84 -20.79 26.16 50.23
C THR A 84 -19.98 26.79 49.10
N GLU A 85 -18.74 26.34 48.92
CA GLU A 85 -17.77 26.98 48.04
C GLU A 85 -18.25 26.96 46.58
N GLY A 86 -18.60 28.13 46.05
CA GLY A 86 -18.75 28.31 44.61
C GLY A 86 -17.38 28.30 43.95
N PRO A 87 -17.25 27.78 42.72
CA PRO A 87 -15.97 27.80 42.01
C PRO A 87 -15.48 29.25 41.87
N THR A 88 -14.20 29.47 42.14
CA THR A 88 -13.53 30.73 41.80
C THR A 88 -13.72 30.99 40.31
N PRO A 89 -14.25 32.17 39.90
CA PRO A 89 -14.31 32.53 38.49
C PRO A 89 -12.87 32.64 37.97
N ASP A 90 -12.46 31.68 37.16
CA ASP A 90 -11.07 31.57 36.76
C ASP A 90 -10.69 32.74 35.85
N LYS A 91 -9.70 33.53 36.28
CA LYS A 91 -9.30 34.77 35.59
C LYS A 91 -8.24 34.51 34.52
N ALA A 92 -8.40 33.42 33.77
CA ALA A 92 -7.61 33.09 32.59
C ALA A 92 -8.16 33.75 31.32
N GLY A 93 -8.47 35.05 31.39
CA GLY A 93 -8.96 35.85 30.26
C GLY A 93 -7.88 36.23 29.26
N GLY A 94 -7.03 35.28 28.88
CA GLY A 94 -6.08 35.44 27.78
C GLY A 94 -6.82 35.38 26.44
N THR A 95 -6.51 36.28 25.52
CA THR A 95 -7.02 36.21 24.14
C THR A 95 -6.25 35.15 23.37
N THR A 96 -6.87 33.99 23.13
CA THR A 96 -6.33 32.99 22.19
C THR A 96 -6.13 33.64 20.82
N ARG A 97 -4.92 33.52 20.26
CA ARG A 97 -4.63 33.86 18.87
C ARG A 97 -4.81 32.60 18.02
N ILE A 98 -5.51 32.75 16.91
CA ILE A 98 -5.63 31.71 15.88
C ILE A 98 -4.72 32.13 14.72
N LEU A 99 -3.92 31.20 14.19
CA LEU A 99 -3.17 31.36 12.95
C LEU A 99 -3.92 30.67 11.80
N THR A 100 -4.02 31.32 10.65
CA THR A 100 -4.54 30.69 9.43
C THR A 100 -3.39 30.01 8.69
N LEU A 101 -3.25 28.70 8.84
CA LEU A 101 -2.24 27.91 8.12
C LEU A 101 -2.87 27.31 6.85
N ALA A 102 -2.09 27.03 5.82
CA ALA A 102 -2.61 26.44 4.57
C ALA A 102 -1.75 25.32 3.98
N SER A 103 -2.40 24.46 3.19
CA SER A 103 -1.76 23.32 2.53
C SER A 103 -2.50 22.89 1.25
N ILE A 104 -1.76 22.28 0.34
CA ILE A 104 -2.30 21.60 -0.84
C ILE A 104 -2.75 20.15 -0.54
N ASP A 105 -2.39 19.60 0.63
CA ASP A 105 -2.59 18.21 1.02
C ASP A 105 -3.38 18.10 2.34
N ALA A 106 -4.12 17.00 2.50
CA ALA A 106 -4.85 16.72 3.73
C ALA A 106 -3.91 16.42 4.91
N VAL A 107 -4.27 16.88 6.11
CA VAL A 107 -3.49 16.73 7.35
C VAL A 107 -4.03 15.57 8.21
N GLY A 108 -3.15 15.00 9.05
CA GLY A 108 -3.53 14.12 10.16
C GLY A 108 -3.59 12.63 9.82
N GLY A 109 -2.73 11.83 10.45
CA GLY A 109 -2.83 10.35 10.51
C GLY A 109 -2.78 9.58 9.18
N ASN A 110 -2.57 10.26 8.07
CA ASN A 110 -2.73 9.76 6.70
C ASN A 110 -1.63 8.77 6.24
N GLY A 111 -0.48 8.73 6.94
CA GLY A 111 0.70 7.95 6.53
C GLY A 111 1.47 8.57 5.36
N MET A 112 1.31 9.88 5.13
CA MET A 112 2.08 10.68 4.17
C MET A 112 3.06 11.61 4.89
N SER A 113 2.63 12.30 5.96
CA SER A 113 3.48 13.25 6.70
C SER A 113 3.01 13.38 8.15
N TYR A 114 3.93 13.26 9.11
CA TYR A 114 3.62 13.37 10.53
C TYR A 114 3.79 14.79 11.08
N GLY A 115 4.86 15.49 10.69
CA GLY A 115 5.20 16.82 11.19
C GLY A 115 4.08 17.88 11.12
N PRO A 116 3.37 18.07 10.00
CA PRO A 116 2.29 19.06 9.91
C PRO A 116 1.16 18.90 10.94
N GLN A 117 0.86 17.67 11.37
CA GLN A 117 -0.14 17.43 12.42
C GLN A 117 0.42 17.81 13.80
N GLU A 118 1.63 17.35 14.13
CA GLU A 118 2.28 17.67 15.40
C GLU A 118 2.60 19.17 15.53
N PHE A 119 2.80 19.90 14.43
CA PHE A 119 2.93 21.36 14.46
C PHE A 119 1.63 22.02 14.96
N ILE A 120 0.48 21.61 14.44
CA ILE A 120 -0.84 22.14 14.84
C ILE A 120 -1.12 21.81 16.31
N ASP A 121 -0.95 20.54 16.69
CA ASP A 121 -1.21 20.08 18.05
C ASP A 121 -0.20 20.67 19.06
N GLY A 122 1.06 20.86 18.63
CA GLY A 122 2.14 21.50 19.36
C GLY A 122 1.87 22.97 19.69
N LEU A 123 1.29 23.74 18.76
CA LEU A 123 0.91 25.14 19.01
C LEU A 123 -0.10 25.27 20.16
N GLU A 124 -1.13 24.42 20.20
CA GLU A 124 -2.09 24.40 21.31
C GLU A 124 -1.42 23.91 22.61
N ARG A 125 -0.62 22.85 22.53
CA ARG A 125 0.08 22.20 23.65
C ARG A 125 1.04 23.14 24.37
N GLU A 126 1.98 23.78 23.66
CA GLU A 126 3.01 24.63 24.27
C GLU A 126 2.47 25.98 24.73
N SER A 127 1.45 26.52 24.05
CA SER A 127 0.80 27.75 24.46
C SER A 127 -0.18 27.59 25.63
N GLY A 128 -0.67 26.36 25.85
CA GLY A 128 -1.79 26.08 26.76
C GLY A 128 -3.12 26.63 26.25
N GLY A 129 -3.40 26.48 24.95
CA GLY A 129 -4.61 27.02 24.29
C GLY A 129 -4.61 28.53 24.06
N ARG A 130 -3.44 29.18 24.14
CA ARG A 130 -3.27 30.64 23.88
C ARG A 130 -2.87 30.96 22.44
N LEU A 131 -2.39 29.97 21.71
CA LEU A 131 -2.09 29.99 20.29
C LEU A 131 -2.62 28.69 19.68
N THR A 132 -3.40 28.76 18.61
CA THR A 132 -3.93 27.60 17.88
C THR A 132 -3.89 27.87 16.37
N ALA A 133 -4.22 26.86 15.55
CA ALA A 133 -4.29 27.01 14.10
C ALA A 133 -5.66 26.58 13.54
N GLU A 134 -6.12 27.30 12.52
CA GLU A 134 -7.14 26.84 11.57
C GLU A 134 -6.45 26.53 10.23
N VAL A 135 -6.80 25.41 9.58
CA VAL A 135 -6.15 24.97 8.34
C VAL A 135 -7.04 25.15 7.12
N ASP A 136 -6.59 25.97 6.17
CA ASP A 136 -7.21 26.14 4.86
C ASP A 136 -6.65 25.15 3.83
N LEU A 137 -7.49 24.19 3.44
CA LEU A 137 -7.25 23.21 2.37
C LEU A 137 -8.03 23.55 1.09
N THR A 138 -8.53 24.78 0.97
CA THR A 138 -9.54 25.18 -0.02
C THR A 138 -9.15 26.37 -0.88
N THR A 139 -8.52 27.42 -0.34
CA THR A 139 -8.00 28.54 -1.16
C THR A 139 -6.77 28.12 -1.98
N PHE A 140 -6.01 27.17 -1.44
CA PHE A 140 -4.82 26.56 -2.05
C PHE A 140 -5.01 25.05 -2.30
N GLY A 141 -6.27 24.60 -2.44
CA GLY A 141 -6.61 23.31 -3.03
C GLY A 141 -7.26 23.55 -4.39
N GLY A 142 -6.79 22.90 -5.46
CA GLY A 142 -7.25 23.22 -6.81
C GLY A 142 -6.78 22.28 -7.91
N ASN A 143 -7.32 22.49 -9.11
CA ASN A 143 -6.96 21.78 -10.34
C ASN A 143 -5.79 22.46 -11.09
N GLU A 144 -5.31 23.59 -10.58
CA GLU A 144 -4.32 24.46 -11.19
C GLU A 144 -2.88 24.00 -10.90
N ALA A 145 -2.04 23.99 -11.92
CA ALA A 145 -0.64 23.56 -11.85
C ALA A 145 0.25 24.37 -10.89
N ASP A 146 -0.13 25.62 -10.64
CA ASP A 146 0.61 26.62 -9.84
C ASP A 146 0.22 26.62 -8.36
N THR A 147 -0.71 25.75 -7.94
CA THR A 147 -1.37 25.80 -6.63
C THR A 147 -0.39 25.83 -5.43
N GLU A 148 0.71 25.08 -5.50
CA GLU A 148 1.73 25.06 -4.43
C GLU A 148 2.65 26.29 -4.47
N MET A 149 2.92 26.86 -5.65
CA MET A 149 3.66 28.13 -5.78
C MET A 149 2.83 29.27 -5.18
N ARG A 150 1.54 29.32 -5.51
CA ARG A 150 0.59 30.32 -4.99
C ARG A 150 0.43 30.28 -3.48
N LEU A 151 0.69 29.14 -2.84
CA LEU A 151 0.80 29.00 -1.39
C LEU A 151 2.10 29.64 -0.87
N VAL A 152 3.26 29.35 -1.48
CA VAL A 152 4.53 30.02 -1.13
C VAL A 152 4.42 31.55 -1.29
N GLU A 153 3.87 32.03 -2.42
CA GLU A 153 3.56 33.44 -2.65
C GLU A 153 2.62 34.02 -1.59
N ALA A 154 1.62 33.25 -1.14
CA ALA A 154 0.68 33.70 -0.10
C ALA A 154 1.35 33.89 1.26
N ILE A 155 2.28 33.00 1.62
CA ILE A 155 3.06 33.11 2.84
C ILE A 155 4.02 34.31 2.71
N ALA A 156 4.76 34.41 1.61
CA ALA A 156 5.68 35.53 1.35
C ALA A 156 5.02 36.91 1.37
N GLU A 157 3.80 37.04 0.83
CA GLU A 157 3.03 38.28 0.81
C GLU A 157 2.19 38.53 2.10
N GLY A 158 2.21 37.62 3.08
CA GLY A 158 1.38 37.73 4.29
C GLY A 158 -0.12 37.63 4.04
N ARG A 159 -0.54 36.96 2.95
CA ARG A 159 -1.96 36.67 2.64
C ARG A 159 -2.52 35.50 3.45
N VAL A 160 -1.65 34.70 4.05
CA VAL A 160 -1.95 33.59 4.97
C VAL A 160 -0.88 33.59 6.06
N ASP A 161 -1.19 33.15 7.29
CA ASP A 161 -0.23 33.24 8.39
C ASP A 161 0.98 32.30 8.17
N GLY A 162 0.78 31.17 7.49
CA GLY A 162 1.83 30.19 7.19
C GLY A 162 1.33 28.91 6.53
N GLY A 163 2.14 27.87 6.59
CA GLY A 163 1.82 26.55 6.02
C GLY A 163 3.01 25.60 5.97
N TRP A 164 2.93 24.61 5.09
CA TRP A 164 4.00 23.64 4.83
C TRP A 164 4.09 23.26 3.34
N PRO A 165 4.36 24.22 2.43
CA PRO A 165 4.69 23.92 1.04
C PRO A 165 5.97 23.06 0.95
N SER A 166 6.07 22.23 -0.09
CA SER A 166 7.27 21.43 -0.34
C SER A 166 8.38 22.27 -1.00
N THR A 167 9.63 21.92 -0.70
CA THR A 167 10.88 22.57 -1.19
C THR A 167 10.84 22.90 -2.68
N ARG A 168 10.34 21.97 -3.49
CA ARG A 168 10.15 22.06 -4.95
C ARG A 168 9.41 23.30 -5.45
N ALA A 169 8.48 23.85 -4.67
CA ALA A 169 7.56 24.90 -5.11
C ALA A 169 8.16 26.31 -5.01
N PHE A 170 9.16 26.50 -4.15
CA PHE A 170 9.74 27.82 -3.85
C PHE A 170 10.36 28.48 -5.07
N ALA A 171 11.13 27.73 -5.87
CA ALA A 171 11.76 28.23 -7.09
C ALA A 171 10.72 28.71 -8.14
N GLY A 172 9.55 28.06 -8.18
CA GLY A 172 8.42 28.48 -9.02
C GLY A 172 7.79 29.80 -8.56
N ALA A 173 7.70 30.01 -7.24
CA ALA A 173 7.31 31.27 -6.62
C ALA A 173 8.42 32.35 -6.62
N GLY A 174 9.55 32.10 -7.28
CA GLY A 174 10.69 33.03 -7.39
C GLY A 174 11.65 33.03 -6.19
N ILE A 175 11.48 32.13 -5.22
CA ILE A 175 12.37 31.96 -4.07
C ILE A 175 13.36 30.83 -4.38
N THR A 176 14.56 31.19 -4.82
CA THR A 176 15.65 30.25 -5.14
C THR A 176 16.49 29.92 -3.92
N GLY A 177 16.94 28.68 -3.79
CA GLY A 177 17.81 28.19 -2.73
C GLY A 177 17.42 26.82 -2.16
N LEU A 178 16.33 26.20 -2.61
CA LEU A 178 15.86 24.89 -2.13
C LEU A 178 15.87 23.80 -3.21
N GLU A 179 16.16 24.17 -4.46
CA GLU A 179 16.23 23.30 -5.64
C GLU A 179 17.16 22.09 -5.46
N VAL A 180 18.21 22.24 -4.64
CA VAL A 180 19.18 21.17 -4.35
C VAL A 180 18.55 19.98 -3.62
N VAL A 181 17.45 20.17 -2.89
CA VAL A 181 16.70 19.09 -2.21
C VAL A 181 16.00 18.17 -3.21
N GLU A 182 15.71 18.68 -4.41
CA GLU A 182 15.08 17.95 -5.52
C GLU A 182 16.11 17.18 -6.38
N ALA A 183 17.37 17.07 -5.93
CA ALA A 183 18.45 16.41 -6.65
C ALA A 183 18.08 14.93 -6.95
N PRO A 184 18.02 14.54 -8.24
CA PRO A 184 17.48 13.23 -8.61
C PRO A 184 18.34 12.08 -8.09
N LEU A 185 17.69 11.00 -7.67
CA LEU A 185 18.29 9.76 -7.16
C LEU A 185 19.26 9.98 -5.97
N THR A 186 19.20 11.14 -5.30
CA THR A 186 20.20 11.55 -4.29
C THR A 186 19.76 11.24 -2.87
N ILE A 187 18.50 11.49 -2.51
CA ILE A 187 17.92 11.11 -1.20
C ILE A 187 16.82 10.09 -1.48
N THR A 188 17.12 8.82 -1.22
CA THR A 188 16.37 7.66 -1.73
C THR A 188 15.72 6.80 -0.65
N SER A 189 15.82 7.21 0.61
CA SER A 189 15.20 6.55 1.77
C SER A 189 14.74 7.55 2.83
N TYR A 190 13.79 7.11 3.68
CA TYR A 190 13.30 7.87 4.82
C TYR A 190 14.39 8.13 5.86
N SER A 191 15.39 7.25 5.99
CA SER A 191 16.54 7.47 6.88
C SER A 191 17.52 8.52 6.34
N ALA A 192 17.75 8.57 5.03
CA ALA A 192 18.49 9.67 4.38
C ALA A 192 17.71 10.99 4.48
N ALA A 193 16.39 10.98 4.32
CA ALA A 193 15.54 12.16 4.52
C ALA A 193 15.54 12.65 5.97
N ALA A 194 15.58 11.74 6.96
CA ALA A 194 15.74 12.06 8.37
C ALA A 194 17.08 12.72 8.67
N GLU A 195 18.21 12.13 8.25
CA GLU A 195 19.54 12.75 8.44
C GLU A 195 19.58 14.14 7.78
N LEU A 196 18.96 14.33 6.61
CA LEU A 196 18.89 15.64 5.97
C LEU A 196 18.20 16.68 6.85
N VAL A 197 16.99 16.40 7.38
CA VAL A 197 16.24 17.40 8.16
C VAL A 197 16.83 17.66 9.56
N GLU A 198 17.57 16.72 10.13
CA GLU A 198 18.27 16.90 11.42
C GLU A 198 19.69 17.49 11.27
N SER A 199 20.21 17.61 10.04
CA SER A 199 21.57 18.09 9.79
C SER A 199 21.69 19.62 9.75
N PRO A 200 22.91 20.17 9.96
CA PRO A 200 23.20 21.60 9.70
C PRO A 200 22.94 22.05 8.24
N THR A 201 22.73 21.09 7.33
CA THR A 201 22.27 21.37 5.96
C THR A 201 20.84 21.90 5.95
N ALA A 202 19.97 21.45 6.87
CA ALA A 202 18.62 21.98 7.04
C ALA A 202 18.66 23.46 7.48
N ASP A 203 19.46 23.80 8.49
CA ASP A 203 19.69 25.19 8.90
C ASP A 203 20.18 26.05 7.72
N ALA A 204 21.14 25.54 6.95
CA ALA A 204 21.73 26.21 5.79
C ALA A 204 20.80 26.31 4.56
N LEU A 205 19.70 25.53 4.55
CA LEU A 205 18.61 25.64 3.58
C LEU A 205 17.56 26.66 4.07
N LEU A 206 17.13 26.57 5.33
CA LEU A 206 16.14 27.47 5.95
C LEU A 206 16.62 28.92 5.97
N THR A 207 17.91 29.16 6.27
CA THR A 207 18.55 30.50 6.24
C THR A 207 18.44 31.18 4.86
N ARG A 208 18.20 30.44 3.78
CA ARG A 208 18.05 31.01 2.42
C ARG A 208 16.70 31.70 2.21
N LEU A 209 15.78 31.56 3.16
CA LEU A 209 14.48 32.23 3.17
C LEU A 209 14.54 33.63 3.83
N ASP A 210 15.65 33.99 4.48
CA ASP A 210 15.85 35.29 5.13
C ASP A 210 15.57 36.47 4.17
N GLY A 211 14.58 37.30 4.53
CA GLY A 211 14.17 38.47 3.73
C GLY A 211 13.38 38.15 2.45
N THR A 212 12.87 36.92 2.31
CA THR A 212 11.98 36.51 1.21
C THR A 212 10.49 36.70 1.54
N GLY A 213 10.16 37.21 2.72
CA GLY A 213 8.79 37.24 3.27
C GLY A 213 8.35 35.93 3.94
N VAL A 214 9.16 34.86 3.86
CA VAL A 214 8.89 33.55 4.48
C VAL A 214 9.88 33.28 5.60
N VAL A 215 9.38 32.94 6.78
CA VAL A 215 10.20 32.44 7.90
C VAL A 215 10.11 30.92 7.93
N GLY A 216 11.22 30.26 7.61
CA GLY A 216 11.35 28.81 7.74
C GLY A 216 11.58 28.42 9.20
N LEU A 217 10.70 27.58 9.74
CA LEU A 217 10.73 27.09 11.13
C LEU A 217 11.36 25.70 11.26
N GLY A 218 11.37 24.92 10.19
CA GLY A 218 11.89 23.56 10.17
C GLY A 218 11.63 22.86 8.84
N LEU A 219 12.45 21.85 8.52
CA LEU A 219 12.19 20.92 7.42
C LEU A 219 11.58 19.65 8.01
N ALA A 220 10.49 19.16 7.42
CA ALA A 220 9.84 17.92 7.88
C ALA A 220 9.84 16.85 6.78
N VAL A 221 10.06 15.60 7.20
CA VAL A 221 10.03 14.42 6.31
C VAL A 221 8.60 14.20 5.79
N GLY A 222 8.47 14.16 4.47
CA GLY A 222 7.29 13.67 3.75
C GLY A 222 7.64 12.45 2.89
N PRO A 223 6.73 12.01 2.02
CA PRO A 223 6.82 10.69 1.39
C PRO A 223 7.80 10.65 0.20
N LEU A 224 8.36 9.47 -0.07
CA LEU A 224 9.29 9.24 -1.19
C LEU A 224 8.56 9.18 -2.53
N ARG A 225 9.17 9.73 -3.57
CA ARG A 225 8.53 9.95 -4.88
C ARG A 225 9.08 8.97 -5.91
N ARG A 226 8.22 8.09 -6.41
CA ARG A 226 8.56 6.94 -7.26
C ARG A 226 7.91 7.06 -8.65
N PRO A 227 8.49 6.49 -9.71
CA PRO A 227 7.86 6.42 -11.03
C PRO A 227 6.62 5.52 -11.02
N MET A 228 5.52 5.98 -11.62
CA MET A 228 4.27 5.24 -11.79
C MET A 228 3.75 5.38 -13.22
N ALA A 229 3.26 4.31 -13.84
CA ALA A 229 2.90 4.30 -15.25
C ALA A 229 1.65 3.48 -15.63
N ALA A 230 1.01 3.88 -16.73
CA ALA A 230 -0.29 3.40 -17.18
C ALA A 230 -0.24 2.12 -18.03
N ASP A 231 0.80 1.95 -18.85
CA ASP A 231 0.86 0.91 -19.90
C ASP A 231 2.04 -0.07 -19.76
N ALA A 232 3.23 0.42 -19.42
CA ALA A 232 4.46 -0.34 -19.16
C ALA A 232 5.17 0.25 -17.92
N PRO A 233 6.03 -0.48 -17.20
CA PRO A 233 6.83 0.08 -16.10
C PRO A 233 7.88 1.08 -16.62
N LEU A 234 8.58 1.78 -15.71
CA LEU A 234 9.57 2.81 -16.01
C LEU A 234 10.92 2.45 -15.39
N LEU A 235 11.57 1.42 -15.92
CA LEU A 235 12.76 0.79 -15.33
C LEU A 235 14.07 1.38 -15.85
N GLU A 236 14.13 1.72 -17.14
CA GLU A 236 15.31 2.29 -17.81
C GLU A 236 14.94 3.50 -18.68
N PRO A 237 15.90 4.38 -19.08
CA PRO A 237 15.58 5.61 -19.82
C PRO A 237 14.78 5.41 -21.12
N ASP A 238 14.93 4.29 -21.82
CA ASP A 238 14.17 4.02 -23.05
C ASP A 238 12.65 3.83 -22.77
N ASP A 239 12.24 3.38 -21.58
CA ASP A 239 10.82 3.29 -21.17
C ASP A 239 10.15 4.67 -21.09
N TRP A 240 10.92 5.72 -20.79
CA TRP A 240 10.43 7.10 -20.65
C TRP A 240 10.31 7.81 -22.01
N SER A 241 10.89 7.24 -23.06
CA SER A 241 11.16 7.91 -24.33
C SER A 241 9.90 8.45 -25.02
N GLY A 242 9.76 9.77 -25.06
CA GLY A 242 8.62 10.45 -25.67
C GLY A 242 7.32 10.39 -24.87
N LEU A 243 7.30 9.81 -23.67
CA LEU A 243 6.12 9.76 -22.82
C LEU A 243 5.79 11.14 -22.23
N ALA A 244 4.50 11.41 -22.05
CA ALA A 244 4.03 12.51 -21.22
C ALA A 244 3.89 12.01 -19.77
N ILE A 245 4.76 12.51 -18.87
CA ILE A 245 4.82 12.10 -17.46
C ILE A 245 4.45 13.30 -16.59
N ARG A 246 3.58 13.11 -15.60
CA ARG A 246 3.16 14.20 -14.71
C ARG A 246 4.15 14.38 -13.57
N SER A 247 4.51 15.64 -13.33
CA SER A 247 5.18 16.13 -12.14
C SER A 247 4.36 17.24 -11.48
N TYR A 248 4.73 17.59 -10.24
CA TYR A 248 4.50 18.95 -9.77
C TYR A 248 5.49 19.91 -10.45
N ALA A 249 5.10 21.17 -10.61
CA ALA A 249 5.89 22.16 -11.32
C ALA A 249 7.11 22.61 -10.47
N SER A 250 8.28 22.06 -10.78
CA SER A 250 9.58 22.37 -10.16
C SER A 250 10.67 22.30 -11.23
N PRO A 251 11.57 23.30 -11.36
CA PRO A 251 12.57 23.33 -12.43
C PRO A 251 13.49 22.11 -12.49
N VAL A 252 13.81 21.51 -11.33
CA VAL A 252 14.68 20.33 -11.23
C VAL A 252 13.95 19.05 -11.60
N GLN A 253 12.74 18.84 -11.07
CA GLN A 253 11.89 17.69 -11.42
C GLN A 253 11.60 17.68 -12.94
N ASP A 254 11.35 18.86 -13.50
CA ASP A 254 11.21 19.12 -14.92
C ASP A 254 12.48 18.85 -15.76
N ALA A 255 13.66 19.12 -15.20
CA ALA A 255 14.93 18.82 -15.85
C ALA A 255 15.18 17.30 -15.85
N THR A 256 14.93 16.61 -14.73
CA THR A 256 15.06 15.16 -14.60
C THR A 256 14.16 14.40 -15.58
N ILE A 257 12.88 14.74 -15.65
CA ILE A 257 11.94 14.07 -16.58
C ILE A 257 12.37 14.26 -18.04
N ARG A 258 12.91 15.43 -18.41
CA ARG A 258 13.45 15.67 -19.75
C ARG A 258 14.79 14.96 -20.00
N ALA A 259 15.62 14.82 -18.98
CA ALA A 259 16.89 14.10 -19.06
C ALA A 259 16.67 12.59 -19.26
N LEU A 260 15.61 12.04 -18.66
CA LEU A 260 15.10 10.69 -18.90
C LEU A 260 14.42 10.52 -20.28
N GLY A 261 14.21 11.58 -21.06
CA GLY A 261 13.61 11.51 -22.40
C GLY A 261 12.09 11.71 -22.48
N ALA A 262 11.44 11.98 -21.34
CA ALA A 262 10.01 12.26 -21.25
C ALA A 262 9.68 13.77 -21.29
N THR A 263 8.39 14.09 -21.45
CA THR A 263 7.86 15.45 -21.33
C THR A 263 7.14 15.62 -20.00
N PRO A 264 7.59 16.54 -19.10
CA PRO A 264 6.87 16.84 -17.87
C PRO A 264 5.56 17.58 -18.17
N VAL A 265 4.48 17.18 -17.48
CA VAL A 265 3.13 17.76 -17.60
C VAL A 265 2.59 18.13 -16.23
N HIS A 266 2.31 19.41 -16.00
CA HIS A 266 1.82 19.89 -14.71
C HIS A 266 0.30 19.85 -14.64
N VAL A 267 -0.23 18.83 -13.95
CA VAL A 267 -1.65 18.71 -13.59
C VAL A 267 -1.78 18.20 -12.16
N THR A 268 -2.80 18.67 -11.43
CA THR A 268 -3.14 18.16 -10.09
C THR A 268 -4.25 17.11 -10.20
N TYR A 269 -5.42 17.26 -9.57
CA TYR A 269 -6.40 16.16 -9.42
C TYR A 269 -7.06 15.68 -10.73
N THR A 270 -6.88 16.38 -11.86
CA THR A 270 -7.37 15.96 -13.18
C THR A 270 -6.50 14.91 -13.86
N TRP A 271 -5.30 14.60 -13.35
CA TRP A 271 -4.39 13.60 -13.95
C TRP A 271 -5.04 12.24 -14.31
N PRO A 272 -6.00 11.68 -13.53
CA PRO A 272 -6.64 10.40 -13.87
C PRO A 272 -7.54 10.49 -15.12
N GLU A 273 -8.03 11.68 -15.48
CA GLU A 273 -8.80 11.90 -16.71
C GLU A 273 -7.86 12.04 -17.92
N GLU A 274 -6.69 12.65 -17.73
CA GLU A 274 -5.65 12.75 -18.76
C GLU A 274 -5.07 11.37 -19.12
N VAL A 275 -4.86 10.48 -18.12
CA VAL A 275 -4.41 9.10 -18.37
C VAL A 275 -5.47 8.28 -19.10
N ARG A 276 -6.72 8.27 -18.59
CA ARG A 276 -7.82 7.53 -19.25
C ARG A 276 -8.17 8.07 -20.66
N ALA A 277 -7.66 9.25 -21.02
CA ALA A 277 -7.78 9.83 -22.36
C ALA A 277 -6.51 9.69 -23.24
N GLY A 278 -5.47 8.98 -22.79
CA GLY A 278 -4.23 8.75 -23.53
C GLY A 278 -3.42 10.02 -23.79
N ARG A 279 -3.53 11.04 -22.91
CA ARG A 279 -2.73 12.27 -22.96
C ARG A 279 -1.60 12.29 -21.92
N LEU A 280 -1.71 11.44 -20.91
CA LEU A 280 -0.71 11.25 -19.87
C LEU A 280 -0.44 9.74 -19.73
N HIS A 281 0.83 9.36 -19.58
CA HIS A 281 1.28 7.96 -19.65
C HIS A 281 1.83 7.45 -18.31
N GLY A 282 2.13 8.38 -17.40
CA GLY A 282 2.61 8.10 -16.05
C GLY A 282 2.76 9.38 -15.23
N LEU A 283 3.27 9.24 -14.02
CA LEU A 283 3.56 10.32 -13.08
C LEU A 283 4.67 9.94 -12.11
N GLU A 284 5.30 10.95 -11.52
CA GLU A 284 5.95 10.79 -10.21
C GLU A 284 4.91 10.97 -9.10
N PHE A 285 4.88 10.04 -8.15
CA PHE A 285 4.01 10.13 -6.98
C PHE A 285 4.53 9.27 -5.82
N ASP A 286 3.95 9.48 -4.64
CA ASP A 286 4.11 8.55 -3.52
C ASP A 286 2.93 7.60 -3.43
N VAL A 287 3.19 6.38 -2.95
CA VAL A 287 2.18 5.32 -2.87
C VAL A 287 1.05 5.65 -1.88
N ALA A 288 1.36 6.40 -0.81
CA ALA A 288 0.42 6.75 0.24
C ALA A 288 -0.68 7.68 -0.29
N GLN A 289 -0.30 8.75 -1.01
CA GLN A 289 -1.23 9.66 -1.67
C GLN A 289 -1.93 9.02 -2.86
N TYR A 290 -1.26 8.14 -3.61
CA TYR A 290 -1.89 7.37 -4.71
C TYR A 290 -3.10 6.57 -4.20
N ARG A 291 -2.91 5.77 -3.14
CA ARG A 291 -3.96 5.01 -2.47
C ARG A 291 -5.04 5.90 -1.86
N LEU A 292 -4.67 6.98 -1.16
CA LEU A 292 -5.63 7.86 -0.48
C LEU A 292 -6.55 8.60 -1.45
N ASN A 293 -6.07 8.90 -2.66
CA ASN A 293 -6.90 9.45 -3.75
C ASN A 293 -7.83 8.39 -4.37
N GLY A 294 -7.80 7.14 -3.93
CA GLY A 294 -8.62 6.04 -4.44
C GLY A 294 -8.17 5.47 -5.79
N MET A 295 -6.94 5.77 -6.20
CA MET A 295 -6.38 5.35 -7.50
C MET A 295 -5.66 4.00 -7.34
N THR A 296 -5.80 3.11 -8.31
CA THR A 296 -5.25 1.74 -8.20
C THR A 296 -4.67 1.23 -9.51
N THR A 297 -5.34 1.45 -10.64
CA THR A 297 -4.94 0.90 -11.95
C THR A 297 -4.53 1.96 -12.96
N GLU A 298 -4.95 3.21 -12.80
CA GLU A 298 -4.73 4.30 -13.75
C GLU A 298 -3.25 4.48 -14.12
N ALA A 299 -2.37 4.55 -13.12
CA ALA A 299 -0.92 4.43 -13.28
C ALA A 299 -0.39 3.25 -12.44
N GLY A 300 -1.08 2.11 -12.54
CA GLY A 300 -0.91 0.96 -11.64
C GLY A 300 0.41 0.19 -11.76
N ARG A 301 1.40 0.62 -12.55
CA ARG A 301 2.74 0.02 -12.59
C ARG A 301 3.71 0.92 -11.84
N ILE A 302 4.03 0.55 -10.62
CA ILE A 302 4.89 1.31 -9.71
C ILE A 302 6.32 0.76 -9.82
N THR A 303 7.32 1.63 -10.00
CA THR A 303 8.72 1.22 -10.00
C THR A 303 9.25 1.24 -8.57
N GLY A 304 9.52 0.05 -8.01
CA GLY A 304 9.61 -0.17 -6.57
C GLY A 304 10.94 0.18 -5.92
N ASN A 305 12.06 0.11 -6.65
CA ASN A 305 13.40 0.45 -6.15
C ASN A 305 13.92 1.83 -6.63
N VAL A 306 13.15 2.54 -7.46
CA VAL A 306 13.54 3.88 -7.94
C VAL A 306 12.81 4.95 -7.13
N VAL A 307 13.56 5.70 -6.32
CA VAL A 307 13.11 6.95 -5.69
C VAL A 307 13.76 8.10 -6.43
N LEU A 308 12.95 8.93 -7.09
CA LEU A 308 13.44 10.09 -7.83
C LEU A 308 13.91 11.19 -6.89
N TRP A 309 13.14 11.48 -5.83
CA TRP A 309 13.45 12.48 -4.80
C TRP A 309 12.54 12.27 -3.56
N PRO A 310 12.89 12.81 -2.39
CA PRO A 310 11.99 12.91 -1.25
C PRO A 310 11.00 14.07 -1.46
N LYS A 311 9.85 14.04 -0.79
CA LYS A 311 9.02 15.24 -0.59
C LYS A 311 9.34 15.85 0.78
N VAL A 312 10.26 16.81 0.83
CA VAL A 312 10.53 17.59 2.04
C VAL A 312 9.53 18.74 2.15
N LEU A 313 9.03 18.99 3.36
CA LEU A 313 8.07 20.05 3.67
C LEU A 313 8.76 21.18 4.45
N VAL A 314 8.47 22.44 4.11
CA VAL A 314 9.02 23.62 4.80
C VAL A 314 7.97 24.19 5.76
N LEU A 315 8.04 23.80 7.05
CA LEU A 315 7.22 24.39 8.10
C LEU A 315 7.51 25.89 8.15
N SER A 316 6.52 26.74 7.94
CA SER A 316 6.77 28.17 7.72
C SER A 316 5.63 29.10 8.14
N LEU A 317 6.00 30.34 8.48
CA LEU A 317 5.08 31.47 8.68
C LEU A 317 5.47 32.63 7.75
N SER A 318 4.55 33.58 7.56
CA SER A 318 4.91 34.86 6.93
C SER A 318 5.79 35.70 7.86
N GLU A 319 6.70 36.48 7.29
CA GLU A 319 7.55 37.43 8.02
C GLU A 319 6.68 38.44 8.80
N GLN A 320 5.56 38.89 8.22
CA GLN A 320 4.58 39.75 8.89
C GLN A 320 3.92 39.07 10.11
N THR A 321 3.53 37.80 9.99
CA THR A 321 2.96 37.03 11.11
C THR A 321 3.99 36.87 12.21
N TRP A 322 5.22 36.52 11.86
CA TRP A 322 6.35 36.29 12.76
C TRP A 322 6.77 37.56 13.53
N GLU A 323 6.90 38.70 12.86
CA GLU A 323 7.14 40.00 13.50
C GLU A 323 6.00 40.41 14.44
N ALA A 324 4.78 39.98 14.15
CA ALA A 324 3.60 40.26 14.96
C ALA A 324 3.40 39.30 16.15
N LEU A 325 4.26 38.30 16.36
CA LEU A 325 4.25 37.44 17.55
C LEU A 325 5.06 38.09 18.70
N THR A 326 4.64 37.84 19.95
CA THR A 326 5.48 38.15 21.12
C THR A 326 6.63 37.14 21.25
N ASP A 327 7.68 37.47 22.02
CA ASP A 327 8.77 36.52 22.30
C ASP A 327 8.26 35.24 22.99
N GLU A 328 7.23 35.33 23.83
CA GLU A 328 6.55 34.17 24.44
C GLU A 328 5.84 33.31 23.38
N GLN A 329 5.22 33.95 22.37
CA GLN A 329 4.55 33.26 21.27
C GLN A 329 5.52 32.63 20.26
N ARG A 330 6.65 33.29 19.97
CA ARG A 330 7.70 32.73 19.10
C ARG A 330 8.30 31.47 19.71
N GLY A 331 8.59 31.46 21.02
CA GLY A 331 9.04 30.25 21.72
C GLY A 331 8.08 29.06 21.63
N TRP A 332 6.76 29.27 21.55
CA TRP A 332 5.80 28.18 21.31
C TRP A 332 5.81 27.69 19.87
N VAL A 333 5.97 28.60 18.91
CA VAL A 333 6.06 28.25 17.48
C VAL A 333 7.35 27.48 17.19
N GLU A 334 8.47 27.92 17.78
CA GLU A 334 9.78 27.26 17.71
C GLU A 334 9.70 25.85 18.31
N ALA A 335 9.20 25.70 19.54
CA ALA A 335 9.02 24.39 20.17
C ALA A 335 8.04 23.48 19.41
N ALA A 336 6.93 24.02 18.89
CA ALA A 336 6.00 23.26 18.05
C ALA A 336 6.65 22.79 16.73
N ALA A 337 7.54 23.61 16.15
CA ALA A 337 8.29 23.23 14.95
C ALA A 337 9.36 22.16 15.26
N GLU A 338 10.13 22.29 16.35
CA GLU A 338 11.06 21.25 16.80
C GLU A 338 10.35 19.90 16.97
N HIS A 339 9.20 19.89 17.66
CA HIS A 339 8.37 18.70 17.82
C HIS A 339 7.85 18.13 16.49
N ALA A 340 7.48 18.99 15.53
CA ALA A 340 7.05 18.57 14.21
C ALA A 340 8.18 17.98 13.36
N VAL A 341 9.41 18.47 13.48
CA VAL A 341 10.59 17.84 12.85
C VAL A 341 10.81 16.46 13.46
N THR A 342 10.88 16.34 14.79
CA THR A 342 11.04 15.04 15.50
C THR A 342 9.94 14.04 15.11
N ALA A 343 8.66 14.45 15.13
CA ALA A 343 7.55 13.57 14.75
C ALA A 343 7.60 13.12 13.28
N SER A 344 8.22 13.91 12.38
CA SER A 344 8.48 13.49 11.01
C SER A 344 9.62 12.49 10.89
N VAL A 345 10.67 12.60 11.72
CA VAL A 345 11.78 11.64 11.78
C VAL A 345 11.35 10.31 12.42
N GLU A 346 10.57 10.35 13.50
CA GLU A 346 10.00 9.16 14.16
C GLU A 346 8.79 8.56 13.40
N GLY A 347 8.45 9.09 12.23
CA GLY A 347 7.31 8.69 11.42
C GLY A 347 7.42 7.26 10.87
N ARG A 348 6.35 6.44 11.01
CA ARG A 348 6.29 5.08 10.44
C ARG A 348 5.71 5.08 9.03
N TYR A 349 6.55 5.43 8.05
CA TYR A 349 6.22 5.41 6.62
C TYR A 349 6.14 3.98 6.06
N ASP A 350 5.05 3.28 6.42
CA ASP A 350 4.78 1.87 6.10
C ASP A 350 4.33 1.69 4.63
N GLU A 351 5.25 1.87 3.69
CA GLU A 351 4.97 1.80 2.24
C GLU A 351 4.55 0.38 1.81
N ASP A 352 5.12 -0.69 2.36
CA ASP A 352 4.77 -2.07 1.98
C ASP A 352 3.32 -2.42 2.28
N ARG A 353 2.74 -1.94 3.39
CA ARG A 353 1.31 -2.10 3.65
C ARG A 353 0.46 -1.31 2.65
N VAL A 354 0.89 -0.10 2.28
CA VAL A 354 0.21 0.71 1.26
C VAL A 354 0.22 0.00 -0.09
N VAL A 355 1.38 -0.53 -0.49
CA VAL A 355 1.57 -1.34 -1.69
C VAL A 355 0.67 -2.57 -1.65
N GLN A 356 0.67 -3.34 -0.57
CA GLN A 356 -0.19 -4.52 -0.44
C GLN A 356 -1.69 -4.19 -0.57
N GLU A 357 -2.12 -2.99 -0.16
CA GLU A 357 -3.49 -2.50 -0.35
C GLU A 357 -3.76 -2.11 -1.82
N LEU A 358 -2.79 -1.52 -2.52
CA LEU A 358 -2.85 -1.18 -3.95
C LEU A 358 -2.82 -2.43 -4.86
N CYS A 359 -1.93 -3.38 -4.58
CA CYS A 359 -1.79 -4.64 -5.33
C CYS A 359 -3.11 -5.43 -5.35
N ARG A 360 -3.77 -5.55 -4.19
CA ARG A 360 -5.10 -6.17 -4.05
C ARG A 360 -6.20 -5.49 -4.88
N ALA A 361 -5.97 -4.26 -5.34
CA ALA A 361 -6.87 -3.47 -6.17
C ALA A 361 -6.37 -3.27 -7.61
N GLY A 362 -5.39 -4.06 -8.05
CA GLY A 362 -4.93 -4.14 -9.44
C GLY A 362 -3.63 -3.38 -9.77
N ALA A 363 -2.93 -2.84 -8.77
CA ALA A 363 -1.58 -2.34 -8.97
C ALA A 363 -0.54 -3.47 -9.09
N THR A 364 0.63 -3.14 -9.61
CA THR A 364 1.79 -4.02 -9.78
C THR A 364 3.06 -3.24 -9.41
N VAL A 365 4.02 -3.90 -8.75
CA VAL A 365 5.34 -3.34 -8.44
C VAL A 365 6.38 -4.03 -9.31
N HIS A 366 7.25 -3.23 -9.92
CA HIS A 366 8.31 -3.67 -10.84
C HIS A 366 9.65 -3.16 -10.30
N ILE A 367 10.70 -3.96 -10.42
CA ILE A 367 12.04 -3.65 -9.90
C ILE A 367 13.00 -3.49 -11.08
N ALA A 368 13.69 -2.36 -11.17
CA ALA A 368 14.72 -2.12 -12.16
C ALA A 368 16.00 -2.89 -11.79
N GLY A 369 16.62 -3.59 -12.74
CA GLY A 369 17.90 -4.28 -12.52
C GLY A 369 19.10 -3.33 -12.43
N ASP A 370 20.24 -3.80 -11.95
CA ASP A 370 21.45 -2.99 -11.72
C ASP A 370 21.86 -2.14 -12.95
N GLU A 371 21.90 -2.74 -14.14
CA GLU A 371 22.23 -2.05 -15.41
C GLU A 371 21.20 -0.95 -15.77
N GLN A 372 19.93 -1.13 -15.35
CA GLN A 372 18.86 -0.17 -15.58
C GLN A 372 18.96 1.00 -14.57
N LEU A 373 19.32 0.71 -13.32
CA LEU A 373 19.61 1.74 -12.30
C LEU A 373 20.81 2.59 -12.68
N ASP A 374 21.90 1.97 -13.16
CA ASP A 374 23.07 2.68 -13.72
C ASP A 374 22.66 3.56 -14.91
N ALA A 375 21.84 3.05 -15.83
CA ALA A 375 21.34 3.81 -16.98
C ALA A 375 20.45 5.02 -16.58
N LEU A 376 19.59 4.86 -15.56
CA LEU A 376 18.83 5.98 -14.98
C LEU A 376 19.77 7.02 -14.35
N ALA A 377 20.81 6.59 -13.63
CA ALA A 377 21.79 7.49 -13.00
C ALA A 377 22.60 8.30 -14.05
N ASP A 378 23.11 7.64 -15.09
CA ASP A 378 23.81 8.29 -16.20
C ASP A 378 22.90 9.29 -16.96
N ALA A 379 21.61 8.95 -17.15
CA ALA A 379 20.65 9.82 -17.80
C ALA A 379 20.38 11.11 -17.00
N VAL A 380 20.30 11.05 -15.67
CA VAL A 380 20.03 12.22 -14.82
C VAL A 380 21.30 12.99 -14.39
N ALA A 381 22.50 12.45 -14.63
CA ALA A 381 23.77 13.09 -14.31
C ALA A 381 23.93 14.55 -14.80
N PRO A 382 23.41 14.96 -15.98
CA PRO A 382 23.44 16.37 -16.40
C PRO A 382 22.65 17.32 -15.48
N VAL A 383 21.61 16.82 -14.80
CA VAL A 383 20.81 17.60 -13.84
C VAL A 383 21.60 17.80 -12.54
N LEU A 384 22.21 16.73 -12.01
CA LEU A 384 23.13 16.82 -10.86
C LEU A 384 24.31 17.75 -11.16
N ALA A 385 24.87 17.69 -12.38
CA ALA A 385 25.90 18.62 -12.82
C ALA A 385 25.42 20.08 -12.86
N SER A 386 24.15 20.34 -13.20
CA SER A 386 23.57 21.70 -13.16
C SER A 386 23.39 22.23 -11.72
N LEU A 387 23.17 21.35 -10.74
CA LEU A 387 23.07 21.70 -9.31
C LEU A 387 24.44 21.86 -8.64
N SER A 388 25.54 21.39 -9.25
CA SER A 388 26.90 21.37 -8.66
C SER A 388 27.51 22.72 -8.26
N THR A 389 26.88 23.84 -8.60
CA THR A 389 27.25 25.16 -8.09
C THR A 389 26.74 25.44 -6.67
N ASP A 390 25.77 24.65 -6.18
CA ASP A 390 25.30 24.71 -4.80
C ASP A 390 26.25 23.93 -3.87
N PRO A 391 26.87 24.57 -2.87
CA PRO A 391 27.78 23.87 -1.95
C PRO A 391 27.10 22.75 -1.16
N LEU A 392 25.77 22.79 -0.95
CA LEU A 392 25.05 21.78 -0.17
C LEU A 392 24.78 20.48 -0.94
N LEU A 393 24.95 20.45 -2.27
CA LEU A 393 24.76 19.21 -3.04
C LEU A 393 25.71 18.11 -2.57
N ALA A 394 26.94 18.46 -2.21
CA ALA A 394 27.92 17.51 -1.69
C ALA A 394 27.51 16.90 -0.34
N ASP A 395 26.82 17.66 0.52
CA ASP A 395 26.26 17.13 1.76
C ASP A 395 25.04 16.25 1.51
N LEU A 396 24.14 16.60 0.59
CA LEU A 396 23.01 15.72 0.22
C LEU A 396 23.49 14.41 -0.40
N GLN A 397 24.51 14.46 -1.26
CA GLN A 397 25.13 13.25 -1.83
C GLN A 397 25.84 12.40 -0.78
N ARG A 398 26.48 13.03 0.21
CA ARG A 398 27.07 12.34 1.37
C ARG A 398 26.01 11.71 2.28
N ILE A 399 24.87 12.38 2.48
CA ILE A 399 23.74 11.83 3.23
C ILE A 399 23.18 10.62 2.46
N GLY A 400 22.81 10.79 1.19
CA GLY A 400 22.30 9.71 0.35
C GLY A 400 23.19 8.46 0.35
N ALA A 401 24.48 8.62 0.07
CA ALA A 401 25.44 7.53 0.01
C ALA A 401 25.78 6.86 1.37
N ASN A 402 25.25 7.37 2.49
CA ASN A 402 25.39 6.76 3.81
C ASN A 402 24.23 5.82 4.19
N HIS A 403 23.14 5.78 3.41
CA HIS A 403 21.95 4.96 3.69
C HIS A 403 21.60 4.09 2.48
N ASP A 404 21.08 2.89 2.73
CA ASP A 404 20.48 2.08 1.67
C ASP A 404 19.18 2.75 1.15
N PRO A 405 18.82 2.57 -0.14
CA PRO A 405 17.57 3.08 -0.70
C PRO A 405 16.37 2.26 -0.22
N ASP A 406 15.22 2.92 -0.01
CA ASP A 406 13.99 2.21 0.37
C ASP A 406 13.35 1.55 -0.86
N ILE A 407 13.23 0.23 -0.83
CA ILE A 407 12.67 -0.58 -1.92
C ILE A 407 11.30 -1.11 -1.50
N LEU A 408 10.30 -0.94 -2.37
CA LEU A 408 8.97 -1.54 -2.18
C LEU A 408 9.03 -3.05 -2.37
N ASP A 409 8.48 -3.81 -1.42
CA ASP A 409 8.40 -5.27 -1.49
C ASP A 409 7.44 -5.72 -2.62
N ALA A 410 8.02 -6.12 -3.74
CA ALA A 410 7.28 -6.61 -4.91
C ALA A 410 6.50 -7.91 -4.64
N ALA A 411 6.90 -8.73 -3.66
CA ALA A 411 6.16 -9.94 -3.30
C ALA A 411 4.79 -9.63 -2.66
N ARG A 412 4.58 -8.39 -2.16
CA ARG A 412 3.24 -7.90 -1.77
C ARG A 412 2.27 -7.78 -2.94
N CYS A 413 2.77 -7.81 -4.18
CA CYS A 413 2.00 -7.80 -5.41
C CYS A 413 1.79 -9.19 -6.05
N ARG A 414 2.30 -10.28 -5.46
CA ARG A 414 1.89 -11.64 -5.83
C ARG A 414 0.36 -11.77 -5.65
N PRO A 415 -0.38 -12.33 -6.64
CA PRO A 415 -1.82 -12.56 -6.49
C PRO A 415 -2.10 -13.40 -5.23
N LYS A 416 -3.17 -13.09 -4.49
CA LYS A 416 -3.49 -13.90 -3.31
C LYS A 416 -3.83 -15.31 -3.76
N VAL A 417 -3.02 -16.27 -3.33
CA VAL A 417 -3.17 -17.68 -3.67
C VAL A 417 -4.47 -18.24 -3.08
N THR A 418 -5.25 -18.93 -3.93
CA THR A 418 -6.53 -19.54 -3.57
C THR A 418 -6.61 -20.98 -4.07
N TYR A 419 -7.17 -21.84 -3.21
CA TYR A 419 -7.47 -23.23 -3.52
C TYR A 419 -8.92 -23.56 -3.10
N SER A 420 -9.48 -24.64 -3.65
CA SER A 420 -10.80 -25.16 -3.29
C SER A 420 -10.68 -26.62 -2.82
N LYS A 421 -11.26 -26.93 -1.64
CA LYS A 421 -11.50 -28.31 -1.23
C LYS A 421 -12.85 -28.82 -1.75
N VAL A 422 -12.84 -29.93 -2.46
CA VAL A 422 -14.02 -30.62 -3.02
C VAL A 422 -13.93 -32.12 -2.75
N ALA A 423 -15.04 -32.86 -2.84
CA ALA A 423 -14.96 -34.32 -2.80
C ALA A 423 -14.41 -34.89 -4.14
N PRO A 424 -13.72 -36.05 -4.16
CA PRO A 424 -13.23 -36.64 -5.41
C PRO A 424 -14.31 -36.90 -6.47
N SER A 425 -15.57 -37.09 -6.05
CA SER A 425 -16.74 -37.24 -6.94
C SER A 425 -17.21 -35.93 -7.60
N GLU A 426 -16.64 -34.79 -7.24
CA GLU A 426 -16.96 -33.46 -7.79
C GLU A 426 -15.92 -33.02 -8.84
N LEU A 427 -14.75 -33.67 -8.88
CA LEU A 427 -13.78 -33.53 -9.97
C LEU A 427 -14.24 -34.30 -11.20
N THR A 428 -14.26 -33.63 -12.36
CA THR A 428 -14.40 -34.29 -13.67
C THR A 428 -13.02 -34.44 -14.27
N VAL A 429 -12.45 -35.64 -14.15
CA VAL A 429 -11.12 -35.97 -14.65
C VAL A 429 -11.19 -36.41 -16.12
N PRO A 430 -10.32 -35.91 -17.00
CA PRO A 430 -10.18 -36.42 -18.37
C PRO A 430 -9.24 -37.64 -18.43
N ASP A 431 -9.49 -38.56 -19.37
CA ASP A 431 -8.60 -39.70 -19.67
C ASP A 431 -7.46 -39.32 -20.66
N THR A 432 -7.31 -38.04 -21.02
CA THR A 432 -6.32 -37.56 -22.00
C THR A 432 -4.98 -37.22 -21.35
N PRO A 433 -3.82 -37.59 -21.95
CA PRO A 433 -2.52 -37.10 -21.52
C PRO A 433 -2.49 -35.57 -21.42
N SER A 434 -1.84 -35.05 -20.39
CA SER A 434 -1.70 -33.60 -20.22
C SER A 434 -0.88 -32.96 -21.35
N SER A 435 -1.16 -31.69 -21.60
CA SER A 435 -0.41 -30.77 -22.45
C SER A 435 0.82 -30.16 -21.76
N LEU A 436 0.97 -30.35 -20.44
CA LEU A 436 2.08 -29.84 -19.64
C LEU A 436 3.44 -30.37 -20.18
N PRO A 437 4.42 -29.52 -20.53
CA PRO A 437 5.63 -29.98 -21.21
C PRO A 437 6.58 -30.82 -20.33
N ASP A 438 7.19 -31.84 -20.95
CA ASP A 438 8.28 -32.62 -20.36
C ASP A 438 9.44 -31.73 -19.86
N GLY A 439 10.00 -32.09 -18.71
CA GLY A 439 11.16 -31.42 -18.13
C GLY A 439 11.24 -31.56 -16.61
N THR A 440 12.31 -31.02 -16.04
CA THR A 440 12.43 -30.84 -14.60
C THR A 440 12.25 -29.37 -14.26
N TYR A 441 11.44 -29.10 -13.24
CA TYR A 441 11.06 -27.78 -12.75
C TYR A 441 11.32 -27.74 -11.23
N ARG A 442 11.77 -26.60 -10.71
CA ARG A 442 12.11 -26.43 -9.30
C ARG A 442 11.56 -25.13 -8.74
N VAL A 443 11.03 -25.20 -7.53
CA VAL A 443 10.65 -24.04 -6.72
C VAL A 443 11.32 -24.15 -5.36
N GLU A 444 11.70 -23.00 -4.80
CA GLU A 444 12.15 -22.86 -3.42
C GLU A 444 11.08 -22.05 -2.69
N ILE A 445 10.56 -22.57 -1.58
CA ILE A 445 9.44 -21.99 -0.84
C ILE A 445 9.86 -21.81 0.62
N ASP A 446 9.86 -20.58 1.11
CA ASP A 446 10.21 -20.27 2.49
C ASP A 446 8.99 -19.84 3.35
N ILE A 447 9.24 -19.52 4.62
CA ILE A 447 8.19 -19.14 5.57
C ILE A 447 7.59 -17.74 5.32
N GLU A 448 8.26 -16.93 4.52
CA GLU A 448 7.87 -15.57 4.12
C GLU A 448 7.01 -15.63 2.84
N ASP A 449 7.33 -16.51 1.88
CA ASP A 449 6.46 -16.83 0.74
C ASP A 449 5.07 -17.34 1.19
N ILE A 450 5.02 -18.23 2.19
CA ILE A 450 3.75 -18.70 2.77
C ILE A 450 2.96 -17.57 3.49
N ARG A 451 3.65 -16.51 3.94
CA ARG A 451 3.01 -15.30 4.48
C ARG A 451 2.55 -14.35 3.38
N ALA A 452 3.31 -14.23 2.29
CA ALA A 452 2.99 -13.39 1.13
C ALA A 452 1.76 -13.91 0.36
N SER A 453 1.77 -15.20 0.00
CA SER A 453 0.65 -15.93 -0.64
C SER A 453 -0.67 -15.85 0.15
N GLY A 454 -0.60 -15.69 1.47
CA GLY A 454 -1.74 -15.50 2.35
C GLY A 454 -2.54 -16.78 2.63
N LEU A 455 -1.91 -17.94 2.45
CA LEU A 455 -2.43 -19.27 2.81
C LEU A 455 -2.38 -19.51 4.33
N GLY A 456 -1.34 -19.00 5.00
CA GLY A 456 -1.18 -19.06 6.45
C GLY A 456 -0.72 -20.43 6.99
N PRO A 457 -0.85 -20.67 8.31
CA PRO A 457 -0.20 -21.80 8.99
C PRO A 457 -0.44 -23.21 8.43
N PRO A 458 -1.61 -23.57 7.84
CA PRO A 458 -1.80 -24.89 7.25
C PRO A 458 -0.88 -25.18 6.06
N ALA A 459 -0.29 -24.16 5.44
CA ALA A 459 0.63 -24.30 4.31
C ALA A 459 2.11 -24.35 4.73
N TYR A 460 2.43 -24.22 6.03
CA TYR A 460 3.84 -24.26 6.48
C TYR A 460 4.54 -25.60 6.21
N SER A 461 3.81 -26.70 5.97
CA SER A 461 4.40 -27.97 5.51
C SER A 461 4.86 -27.96 4.04
N SER A 462 4.58 -26.87 3.32
CA SER A 462 4.99 -26.65 1.93
C SER A 462 6.32 -25.90 1.80
N THR A 463 7.00 -25.55 2.90
CA THR A 463 8.37 -25.03 2.85
C THR A 463 9.35 -26.11 2.39
N GLY A 464 10.37 -25.73 1.62
CA GLY A 464 11.34 -26.65 1.03
C GLY A 464 11.74 -26.30 -0.40
N ILE A 465 12.73 -27.02 -0.92
CA ILE A 465 13.13 -27.00 -2.32
C ILE A 465 12.44 -28.18 -3.03
N TRP A 466 11.33 -27.90 -3.70
CA TRP A 466 10.54 -28.90 -4.42
C TRP A 466 11.06 -29.03 -5.86
N THR A 467 11.12 -30.25 -6.40
CA THR A 467 11.57 -30.53 -7.77
C THR A 467 10.59 -31.47 -8.46
N LEU A 468 9.79 -30.93 -9.38
CA LEU A 468 8.86 -31.67 -10.23
C LEU A 468 9.60 -32.15 -11.49
N THR A 469 9.50 -33.43 -11.81
CA THR A 469 9.92 -33.99 -13.11
C THR A 469 8.70 -34.56 -13.83
N VAL A 470 8.48 -34.10 -15.06
CA VAL A 470 7.42 -34.56 -15.99
C VAL A 470 8.06 -35.33 -17.14
N SER A 471 7.53 -36.52 -17.42
CA SER A 471 8.01 -37.40 -18.48
C SER A 471 6.84 -38.14 -19.16
N GLY A 472 6.28 -37.53 -20.21
CA GLY A 472 5.15 -38.04 -20.96
C GLY A 472 3.86 -37.98 -20.15
N THR A 473 3.41 -39.12 -19.62
CA THR A 473 2.23 -39.21 -18.75
C THR A 473 2.57 -39.39 -17.28
N GLU A 474 3.85 -39.53 -16.93
CA GLU A 474 4.32 -39.84 -15.57
C GLU A 474 4.97 -38.61 -14.92
N TYR A 475 4.83 -38.49 -13.59
CA TYR A 475 5.49 -37.45 -12.82
C TYR A 475 6.06 -37.95 -11.50
N ALA A 476 7.07 -37.24 -11.02
CA ALA A 476 7.64 -37.37 -9.68
C ALA A 476 7.93 -35.97 -9.12
N ILE A 477 7.62 -35.75 -7.84
CA ILE A 477 7.98 -34.56 -7.08
C ILE A 477 8.88 -34.97 -5.92
N ASP A 478 10.10 -34.48 -5.95
CA ASP A 478 11.09 -34.56 -4.87
C ASP A 478 11.00 -33.32 -3.98
N CYS A 479 11.39 -33.42 -2.71
CA CYS A 479 11.55 -32.26 -1.83
C CYS A 479 12.77 -32.38 -0.92
N ALA A 480 13.64 -31.37 -0.93
CA ALA A 480 14.74 -31.23 0.03
C ALA A 480 14.44 -30.10 1.03
N PRO A 481 14.54 -30.32 2.36
CA PRO A 481 14.20 -29.30 3.35
C PRO A 481 15.19 -28.12 3.29
N LEU A 482 14.70 -26.92 3.63
CA LEU A 482 15.57 -25.76 3.86
C LEU A 482 16.33 -25.94 5.18
N ARG A 483 17.37 -25.14 5.40
CA ARG A 483 18.12 -25.12 6.68
C ARG A 483 17.43 -24.21 7.70
N ASN A 484 16.13 -24.43 7.92
CA ASN A 484 15.23 -23.54 8.66
C ASN A 484 14.89 -24.16 10.04
N PRO A 485 14.64 -23.39 11.11
CA PRO A 485 14.46 -23.94 12.45
C PRO A 485 13.01 -24.38 12.74
N THR A 486 12.24 -24.74 11.70
CA THR A 486 10.79 -24.93 11.75
C THR A 486 10.35 -26.38 11.94
N GLY A 487 11.13 -27.38 11.55
CA GLY A 487 10.86 -28.80 11.80
C GLY A 487 9.74 -29.42 10.95
N ILE A 488 9.16 -28.66 10.02
CA ILE A 488 7.94 -29.02 9.26
C ILE A 488 8.13 -28.97 7.74
N ASP A 489 9.30 -28.53 7.29
CA ASP A 489 9.72 -28.47 5.89
C ASP A 489 9.60 -29.84 5.20
N CYS A 490 9.21 -29.84 3.92
CA CYS A 490 8.87 -31.03 3.13
C CYS A 490 7.92 -32.00 3.88
N ALA A 491 6.91 -31.45 4.57
CA ALA A 491 5.98 -32.16 5.44
C ALA A 491 6.66 -33.02 6.54
N HIS A 492 7.44 -32.36 7.41
CA HIS A 492 8.20 -32.97 8.52
C HIS A 492 9.39 -33.85 8.09
N ALA A 493 10.04 -33.55 6.96
CA ALA A 493 11.21 -34.31 6.53
C ALA A 493 12.39 -34.22 7.53
N GLU A 494 12.50 -33.11 8.26
CA GLU A 494 13.52 -32.92 9.31
C GLU A 494 13.31 -33.80 10.56
N GLU A 495 12.14 -34.43 10.73
CA GLU A 495 11.86 -35.35 11.85
C GLU A 495 12.25 -36.82 11.56
N LEU A 496 12.76 -37.11 10.36
CA LEU A 496 13.11 -38.47 9.90
C LEU A 496 14.57 -38.87 10.20
N PRO A 497 14.88 -40.18 10.21
CA PRO A 497 16.26 -40.67 10.28
C PRO A 497 17.13 -40.27 9.08
N ASP A 498 18.44 -40.09 9.31
CA ASP A 498 19.45 -39.77 8.27
C ASP A 498 19.51 -40.78 7.11
N ASP A 499 19.00 -42.00 7.31
CA ASP A 499 19.03 -43.13 6.37
C ASP A 499 17.66 -43.46 5.72
N PHE A 500 16.63 -42.65 5.96
CA PHE A 500 15.28 -42.83 5.39
C PHE A 500 15.18 -42.28 3.96
N ASP A 501 14.72 -43.08 2.99
CA ASP A 501 14.53 -42.58 1.62
C ASP A 501 13.27 -41.71 1.52
N TYR A 502 13.48 -40.44 1.18
CA TYR A 502 12.49 -39.37 1.29
C TYR A 502 11.91 -38.91 -0.07
N ASN A 503 12.35 -39.49 -1.19
CA ASN A 503 11.97 -39.05 -2.53
C ASN A 503 11.63 -40.24 -3.46
N PRO A 504 10.59 -40.15 -4.31
CA PRO A 504 9.71 -39.00 -4.49
C PRO A 504 8.63 -38.88 -3.40
N ARG A 505 8.26 -37.64 -3.05
CA ARG A 505 7.17 -37.31 -2.12
C ARG A 505 5.78 -37.37 -2.77
N GLU A 506 5.69 -37.07 -4.05
CA GLU A 506 4.49 -37.32 -4.85
C GLU A 506 4.92 -38.02 -6.14
N VAL A 507 4.25 -39.10 -6.52
CA VAL A 507 4.49 -39.82 -7.78
C VAL A 507 3.15 -40.31 -8.33
N GLY A 508 3.05 -40.38 -9.66
CA GLY A 508 1.84 -40.86 -10.33
C GLY A 508 1.77 -40.48 -11.80
N VAL A 509 0.55 -40.21 -12.28
CA VAL A 509 0.27 -39.85 -13.69
C VAL A 509 -0.39 -38.47 -13.81
N ILE A 510 -0.12 -37.76 -14.91
CA ILE A 510 -0.78 -36.48 -15.24
C ILE A 510 -1.75 -36.67 -16.41
N THR A 511 -3.01 -36.28 -16.23
CA THR A 511 -3.96 -36.08 -17.34
C THR A 511 -4.30 -34.59 -17.51
N GLY A 512 -4.96 -34.22 -18.59
CA GLY A 512 -5.35 -32.82 -18.81
C GLY A 512 -5.84 -32.49 -20.21
N ASP A 513 -6.10 -31.21 -20.39
CA ASP A 513 -6.56 -30.56 -21.61
C ASP A 513 -6.12 -29.09 -21.62
N ASP A 514 -5.68 -28.59 -22.78
CA ASP A 514 -5.20 -27.22 -23.06
C ASP A 514 -4.29 -26.60 -21.97
N ASP A 515 -4.85 -25.83 -21.02
CA ASP A 515 -4.17 -25.11 -19.93
C ASP A 515 -4.45 -25.69 -18.53
N VAL A 516 -4.92 -26.95 -18.45
CA VAL A 516 -5.29 -27.64 -17.21
C VAL A 516 -4.53 -28.96 -17.06
N ALA A 517 -4.03 -29.22 -15.86
CA ALA A 517 -3.38 -30.48 -15.48
C ALA A 517 -4.05 -31.10 -14.25
N TYR A 518 -4.13 -32.43 -14.21
CA TYR A 518 -4.63 -33.23 -13.10
C TYR A 518 -3.51 -34.19 -12.68
N PHE A 519 -2.87 -33.89 -11.56
CA PHE A 519 -1.85 -34.73 -10.96
C PHE A 519 -2.52 -35.81 -10.11
N HIS A 520 -2.41 -37.08 -10.53
CA HIS A 520 -3.03 -38.23 -9.86
C HIS A 520 -2.02 -39.00 -9.04
N HIS A 521 -2.02 -38.79 -7.72
CA HIS A 521 -1.03 -39.39 -6.85
C HIS A 521 -1.30 -40.87 -6.55
N ASP A 522 -0.35 -41.73 -6.95
CA ASP A 522 -0.34 -43.15 -6.63
C ASP A 522 0.53 -43.47 -5.40
N LYS A 523 -0.10 -43.43 -4.23
CA LYS A 523 0.44 -43.89 -2.93
C LYS A 523 1.02 -45.31 -2.98
N ALA A 524 0.54 -46.20 -3.85
CA ALA A 524 1.07 -47.56 -3.94
C ALA A 524 2.40 -47.61 -4.71
N THR A 525 2.62 -46.68 -5.64
CA THR A 525 3.91 -46.47 -6.31
C THR A 525 4.89 -45.72 -5.39
N GLU A 526 4.45 -44.71 -4.62
CA GLU A 526 5.28 -44.03 -3.61
C GLU A 526 5.86 -45.01 -2.59
N ALA A 527 5.01 -45.87 -2.01
CA ALA A 527 5.39 -46.95 -1.09
C ALA A 527 6.19 -48.09 -1.74
N GLY A 528 6.36 -48.07 -3.07
CA GLY A 528 7.23 -48.96 -3.82
C GLY A 528 8.59 -48.35 -4.17
N LEU A 529 8.77 -47.05 -3.93
CA LEU A 529 9.97 -46.27 -4.25
C LEU A 529 10.65 -45.68 -3.00
N THR A 530 9.93 -45.52 -1.89
CA THR A 530 10.40 -44.87 -0.64
C THR A 530 10.16 -45.74 0.60
N ASP A 531 10.66 -45.32 1.77
CA ASP A 531 10.44 -45.98 3.05
C ASP A 531 9.09 -45.63 3.73
N CYS A 532 8.14 -44.98 3.01
CA CYS A 532 6.86 -44.56 3.58
C CYS A 532 5.89 -45.74 3.83
N ASP A 533 5.08 -45.67 4.89
CA ASP A 533 4.02 -46.66 5.16
C ASP A 533 2.65 -46.16 4.65
N PRO A 534 2.04 -46.82 3.64
CA PRO A 534 0.76 -46.40 3.09
C PRO A 534 -0.43 -46.70 4.02
N GLN A 535 -0.23 -47.46 5.11
CA GLN A 535 -1.23 -47.72 6.15
C GLN A 535 -1.21 -46.68 7.29
N ILE A 536 -0.15 -45.88 7.41
CA ILE A 536 -0.10 -44.77 8.38
C ILE A 536 -0.82 -43.55 7.80
N ALA A 537 -1.59 -42.86 8.64
CA ALA A 537 -2.35 -41.68 8.28
C ALA A 537 -1.81 -40.43 9.00
N GLY A 538 -0.93 -39.69 8.31
CA GLY A 538 -0.28 -38.49 8.81
C GLY A 538 0.95 -38.74 9.68
N GLY A 539 1.80 -37.71 9.81
CA GLY A 539 3.11 -37.78 10.46
C GLY A 539 4.23 -38.18 9.49
N PRO A 540 5.50 -38.07 9.91
CA PRO A 540 6.66 -38.14 9.00
C PRO A 540 6.81 -39.47 8.25
N LEU A 541 6.25 -40.57 8.77
CA LEU A 541 6.31 -41.91 8.17
C LEU A 541 5.15 -42.24 7.21
N SER A 542 4.14 -41.37 7.07
CA SER A 542 3.00 -41.67 6.19
C SER A 542 3.27 -41.25 4.75
N CYS A 543 3.01 -42.15 3.81
CA CYS A 543 2.93 -41.80 2.38
C CYS A 543 1.90 -40.68 2.13
N PHE A 544 2.10 -39.84 1.11
CA PHE A 544 1.22 -38.71 0.80
C PHE A 544 -0.24 -39.12 0.55
N PRO A 545 -1.25 -38.28 0.87
CA PRO A 545 -2.65 -38.64 0.69
C PRO A 545 -2.95 -38.81 -0.81
N SER A 546 -3.42 -39.99 -1.24
CA SER A 546 -3.82 -40.22 -2.63
C SER A 546 -5.02 -39.34 -2.98
N SER A 547 -4.72 -38.22 -3.62
CA SER A 547 -5.64 -37.18 -4.06
C SER A 547 -5.52 -36.98 -5.57
N THR A 548 -6.29 -36.04 -6.11
CA THR A 548 -6.09 -35.54 -7.46
C THR A 548 -6.02 -34.03 -7.41
N ASN A 549 -4.83 -33.48 -7.67
CA ASN A 549 -4.61 -32.05 -7.71
C ASN A 549 -4.91 -31.54 -9.12
N ARG A 550 -6.11 -30.98 -9.34
CA ARG A 550 -6.40 -30.20 -10.55
C ARG A 550 -5.79 -28.80 -10.39
N VAL A 551 -4.97 -28.37 -11.34
CA VAL A 551 -4.45 -27.01 -11.43
C VAL A 551 -4.64 -26.47 -12.86
N SER A 552 -4.88 -25.17 -12.99
CA SER A 552 -4.58 -24.46 -14.24
C SER A 552 -3.07 -24.23 -14.30
N TRP A 553 -2.47 -24.17 -15.49
CA TRP A 553 -1.02 -23.94 -15.63
C TRP A 553 -0.69 -23.01 -16.81
N SER A 554 0.41 -22.28 -16.68
CA SER A 554 1.00 -21.47 -17.75
C SER A 554 2.53 -21.57 -17.73
N LEU A 555 3.15 -21.44 -18.91
CA LEU A 555 4.61 -21.46 -19.06
C LEU A 555 5.04 -20.23 -19.86
N ASP A 556 5.81 -19.33 -19.24
CA ASP A 556 6.46 -18.21 -19.93
C ASP A 556 7.98 -18.36 -19.84
N GLY A 557 8.65 -18.49 -20.99
CA GLY A 557 10.06 -18.90 -21.07
C GLY A 557 10.33 -20.21 -20.34
N ASP A 558 11.02 -20.11 -19.20
CA ASP A 558 11.35 -21.22 -18.29
C ASP A 558 10.53 -21.21 -16.98
N GLU A 559 9.56 -20.29 -16.82
CA GLU A 559 8.75 -20.15 -15.61
C GLU A 559 7.36 -20.79 -15.77
N LEU A 560 7.13 -21.87 -15.02
CA LEU A 560 5.88 -22.62 -14.95
C LEU A 560 5.07 -22.18 -13.72
N THR A 561 3.97 -21.46 -13.96
CA THR A 561 3.04 -21.06 -12.90
C THR A 561 1.83 -21.99 -12.84
N PHE A 562 1.41 -22.39 -11.63
CA PHE A 562 0.16 -23.11 -11.39
C PHE A 562 -0.86 -22.22 -10.65
N SER A 563 -2.14 -22.34 -10.99
CA SER A 563 -3.24 -21.64 -10.31
C SER A 563 -4.48 -22.53 -10.13
N ASP A 564 -5.52 -22.00 -9.48
CA ASP A 564 -6.85 -22.60 -9.35
C ASP A 564 -6.86 -24.05 -8.84
N LEU A 565 -6.04 -24.33 -7.81
CA LEU A 565 -5.91 -25.66 -7.24
C LEU A 565 -7.24 -26.17 -6.67
N VAL A 566 -7.71 -27.30 -7.20
CA VAL A 566 -8.91 -28.00 -6.72
C VAL A 566 -8.57 -29.46 -6.45
N ALA A 567 -8.75 -29.90 -5.20
CA ALA A 567 -8.52 -31.27 -4.75
C ALA A 567 -9.36 -31.57 -3.49
N ASP A 568 -9.32 -32.81 -2.98
CA ASP A 568 -9.86 -33.18 -1.67
C ASP A 568 -8.84 -32.93 -0.55
N GLU A 569 -7.59 -33.34 -0.77
CA GLU A 569 -6.41 -32.94 0.00
C GLU A 569 -5.41 -32.19 -0.91
N PRO A 570 -5.52 -30.84 -1.03
CA PRO A 570 -4.69 -30.02 -1.89
C PRO A 570 -3.23 -29.96 -1.45
N ALA A 571 -2.33 -30.30 -2.35
CA ALA A 571 -0.90 -30.06 -2.23
C ALA A 571 -0.60 -28.57 -2.46
N LEU A 572 -0.42 -27.79 -1.38
CA LEU A 572 -0.33 -26.33 -1.51
C LEU A 572 0.98 -25.83 -2.15
N TYR A 573 2.06 -26.64 -2.15
CA TYR A 573 3.34 -26.31 -2.79
C TYR A 573 3.25 -26.07 -4.30
N TYR A 574 2.26 -26.64 -5.02
CA TYR A 574 2.07 -26.33 -6.44
C TYR A 574 1.88 -24.83 -6.69
N ILE A 575 1.20 -24.12 -5.79
CA ILE A 575 0.62 -22.79 -6.05
C ILE A 575 1.18 -21.65 -5.17
N VAL A 576 2.22 -21.89 -4.37
CA VAL A 576 2.79 -20.80 -3.55
C VAL A 576 3.58 -19.83 -4.43
N GLU A 577 4.47 -20.36 -5.26
CA GLU A 577 5.42 -19.62 -6.10
C GLU A 577 5.56 -20.29 -7.48
N PRO A 578 6.00 -19.55 -8.52
CA PRO A 578 6.29 -20.11 -9.83
C PRO A 578 7.47 -21.10 -9.80
N TRP A 579 7.40 -22.14 -10.64
CA TRP A 579 8.40 -23.19 -10.74
C TRP A 579 9.33 -22.93 -11.93
N ARG A 580 10.64 -22.87 -11.69
CA ARG A 580 11.63 -22.61 -12.74
C ARG A 580 12.16 -23.90 -13.35
N ARG A 581 12.13 -24.00 -14.68
CA ARG A 581 12.72 -25.11 -15.43
C ARG A 581 14.24 -25.20 -15.21
N ILE A 582 14.76 -26.41 -15.10
CA ILE A 582 16.18 -26.71 -14.91
C ILE A 582 16.62 -27.88 -15.80
N GLY A 583 17.74 -27.72 -16.51
CA GLY A 583 18.30 -28.68 -17.46
C GLY A 583 18.75 -28.03 -18.76
#